data_AF-A0A3D9CCC4-F1
#
_entry.id   AF-A0A3D9CCC4-F1
#
_cell.length_a   1.000
_cell.length_b   1.000
_cell.length_c   1.000
_cell.angle_alpha   90.00
_cell.angle_beta   90.00
_cell.angle_gamma   90.00
#
_symmetry.space_group_name_H-M   'P 1'
#
loop_
_entity.id
_entity.type
_entity.pdbx_description
1 polymer ?
#
loop_
_entity_poly.entity_id
_entity_poly.type
_entity_poly.pdbx_seq_one_letter_code
_entity_poly.pdbx_strand_id
1 'polypeptide(L)'
;MKRKFLFVASLIPSLFFSQVGVNTSNPTETLDVAGIERIRELPKHNTNNSIFTKPDGTRSESKDQVFTATKTLVADANGILGYMEGLPTTNDGGGLPIGQAIVRIYTVPANIAIVGSFNLKSYLIANNLPALPSIDGLEMNISGVPSRPSYYDPRIYNISNSSKLVSFQSFATVGNENKTSLNNNLLPNNYLQVDANEIVFWTTANAEVETTNLQVQIDSTTYRWYEFKWWCMEVTGEKKIFMSVTRKA
;
A
#
# COMPACT_ATOMS: atom_id res chain seq x y z
N MET A 1 -73.04 46.64 -7.83
CA MET A 1 -73.13 45.16 -7.62
C MET A 1 -72.65 44.49 -8.90
N LYS A 2 -71.80 43.46 -8.98
CA LYS A 2 -71.18 42.53 -8.03
C LYS A 2 -69.96 41.87 -8.71
N ARG A 3 -68.88 41.73 -7.93
CA ARG A 3 -67.87 40.66 -7.88
C ARG A 3 -66.96 40.41 -9.09
N LYS A 4 -65.72 40.92 -8.93
CA LYS A 4 -64.48 40.45 -9.52
C LYS A 4 -64.28 38.97 -9.18
N PHE A 5 -64.03 38.11 -10.17
CA PHE A 5 -63.41 36.81 -9.94
C PHE A 5 -61.93 36.92 -10.31
N LEU A 6 -61.08 36.99 -9.29
CA LEU A 6 -59.65 36.73 -9.43
C LEU A 6 -59.48 35.23 -9.75
N PHE A 7 -58.97 34.91 -10.93
CA PHE A 7 -58.33 33.62 -11.17
C PHE A 7 -56.83 33.79 -10.90
N VAL A 8 -56.45 33.65 -9.63
CA VAL A 8 -55.06 33.38 -9.24
C VAL A 8 -54.89 31.88 -9.29
N ALA A 9 -54.46 31.37 -10.44
CA ALA A 9 -54.04 29.99 -10.58
C ALA A 9 -52.52 29.95 -10.71
N SER A 10 -51.87 29.51 -9.63
CA SER A 10 -50.66 28.68 -9.67
C SER A 10 -49.38 29.30 -10.27
N LEU A 11 -48.69 30.15 -9.49
CA LEU A 11 -47.22 30.13 -9.47
C LEU A 11 -46.79 29.16 -8.35
N ILE A 12 -46.70 27.87 -8.66
CA ILE A 12 -45.91 26.94 -7.86
C ILE A 12 -44.47 27.15 -8.34
N PRO A 13 -43.54 27.70 -7.52
CA PRO A 13 -42.14 27.59 -7.86
C PRO A 13 -41.80 26.10 -7.80
N SER A 14 -41.69 25.46 -8.95
CA SER A 14 -41.05 24.17 -9.03
C SER A 14 -39.67 24.34 -8.44
N LEU A 15 -39.39 23.63 -7.35
CA LEU A 15 -38.07 23.49 -6.77
C LEU A 15 -37.19 22.84 -7.85
N PHE A 16 -36.55 23.67 -8.67
CA PHE A 16 -35.55 23.20 -9.62
C PHE A 16 -34.33 22.79 -8.79
N PHE A 17 -34.27 21.51 -8.44
CA PHE A 17 -33.06 20.94 -7.87
C PHE A 17 -31.95 21.06 -8.94
N SER A 18 -30.80 21.64 -8.57
CA SER A 18 -29.63 21.78 -9.43
C SER A 18 -28.87 20.45 -9.63
N GLN A 19 -29.54 19.32 -9.39
CA GLN A 19 -28.96 17.98 -9.47
C GLN A 19 -29.01 17.47 -10.91
N VAL A 20 -27.92 16.81 -11.31
CA VAL A 20 -27.80 16.15 -12.61
C VAL A 20 -27.83 14.65 -12.38
N GLY A 21 -28.95 14.02 -12.74
CA GLY A 21 -29.09 12.56 -12.76
C GLY A 21 -28.79 12.01 -14.14
N VAL A 22 -27.85 11.06 -14.23
CA VAL A 22 -27.59 10.25 -15.42
C VAL A 22 -28.11 8.84 -15.16
N ASN A 23 -29.09 8.42 -15.94
CA ASN A 23 -29.78 7.13 -15.79
C ASN A 23 -30.52 6.94 -14.45
N THR A 24 -30.89 8.04 -13.77
CA THR A 24 -31.72 8.04 -12.56
C THR A 24 -32.67 9.24 -12.57
N SER A 25 -33.93 9.04 -12.18
CA SER A 25 -34.93 10.11 -12.07
C SER A 25 -34.97 10.79 -10.71
N ASN A 26 -34.34 10.18 -9.70
CA ASN A 26 -34.30 10.65 -8.31
C ASN A 26 -32.84 10.70 -7.85
N PRO A 27 -32.03 11.65 -8.36
CA PRO A 27 -30.61 11.73 -8.00
C PRO A 27 -30.45 11.96 -6.49
N THR A 28 -29.58 11.19 -5.85
CA THR A 28 -29.30 11.35 -4.41
C THR A 28 -28.18 12.34 -4.14
N GLU A 29 -27.41 12.70 -5.17
CA GLU A 29 -26.27 13.62 -5.10
C GLU A 29 -26.37 14.72 -6.18
N THR A 30 -25.48 15.72 -6.12
CA THR A 30 -25.45 16.80 -7.13
C THR A 30 -25.19 16.28 -8.53
N LEU A 31 -24.32 15.28 -8.66
CA LEU A 31 -24.14 14.48 -9.87
C LEU A 31 -24.31 13.02 -9.45
N ASP A 32 -25.31 12.35 -10.01
CA ASP A 32 -25.62 10.94 -9.71
C ASP A 32 -25.65 10.14 -11.01
N VAL A 33 -24.77 9.14 -11.13
CA VAL A 33 -24.63 8.29 -12.31
C VAL A 33 -24.98 6.86 -11.92
N ALA A 34 -26.17 6.42 -12.28
CA ALA A 34 -26.62 5.04 -12.08
C ALA A 34 -26.07 4.13 -13.19
N GLY A 35 -24.76 3.86 -13.15
CA GLY A 35 -24.06 3.05 -14.15
C GLY A 35 -22.53 3.17 -14.08
N ILE A 36 -21.87 2.83 -15.19
CA ILE A 36 -20.41 2.97 -15.33
C ILE A 36 -20.10 4.30 -16.03
N GLU A 37 -19.28 5.13 -15.40
CA GLU A 37 -18.73 6.33 -16.01
C GLU A 37 -17.39 6.04 -16.70
N ARG A 38 -17.18 6.57 -17.91
CA ARG A 38 -15.88 6.58 -18.58
C ARG A 38 -15.42 8.02 -18.83
N ILE A 39 -14.34 8.41 -18.16
CA ILE A 39 -13.66 9.68 -18.41
C ILE A 39 -12.56 9.47 -19.44
N ARG A 40 -12.63 10.18 -20.58
CA ARG A 40 -11.68 9.99 -21.70
C ARG A 40 -10.36 10.72 -21.52
N GLU A 41 -10.39 11.88 -20.84
CA GLU A 41 -9.22 12.72 -20.62
C GLU A 41 -9.24 13.20 -19.16
N LEU A 42 -8.10 13.05 -18.48
CA LEU A 42 -7.88 13.56 -17.14
C LEU A 42 -6.57 14.38 -17.14
N PRO A 43 -6.52 15.50 -16.41
CA PRO A 43 -5.30 16.28 -16.31
C PRO A 43 -4.23 15.50 -15.54
N LYS A 44 -3.00 15.49 -16.07
CA LYS A 44 -1.84 14.91 -15.39
C LYS A 44 -1.27 15.92 -14.39
N HIS A 45 -1.00 15.48 -13.16
CA HIS A 45 -0.40 16.30 -12.11
C HIS A 45 0.90 16.96 -12.60
N ASN A 46 1.08 18.25 -12.29
CA ASN A 46 2.24 19.09 -12.64
C ASN A 46 2.57 19.16 -14.14
N THR A 47 1.55 19.07 -15.00
CA THR A 47 1.73 19.21 -16.45
C THR A 47 1.19 20.56 -16.93
N ASN A 48 2.04 21.33 -17.62
CA ASN A 48 1.63 22.61 -18.25
C ASN A 48 0.62 22.34 -19.38
N ASN A 49 -0.43 23.18 -19.47
CA ASN A 49 -1.56 23.12 -20.42
C ASN A 49 -2.65 22.04 -20.16
N SER A 50 -3.03 21.81 -18.91
CA SER A 50 -3.89 20.68 -18.54
C SER A 50 -5.37 21.04 -18.30
N ILE A 51 -5.70 22.29 -17.94
CA ILE A 51 -7.09 22.70 -17.66
C ILE A 51 -7.39 24.16 -18.09
N PHE A 52 -8.68 24.53 -18.09
CA PHE A 52 -9.14 25.91 -18.32
C PHE A 52 -9.36 26.70 -17.02
N THR A 53 -9.42 26.07 -15.85
CA THR A 53 -9.78 26.75 -14.60
C THR A 53 -8.58 27.47 -14.00
N LYS A 54 -8.71 28.79 -13.77
CA LYS A 54 -7.69 29.64 -13.14
C LYS A 54 -7.62 29.42 -11.62
N PRO A 55 -6.55 29.87 -10.94
CA PRO A 55 -6.45 29.80 -9.48
C PRO A 55 -7.56 30.51 -8.70
N ASP A 56 -8.20 31.52 -9.30
CA ASP A 56 -9.34 32.24 -8.71
C ASP A 56 -10.70 31.54 -8.93
N GLY A 57 -10.71 30.36 -9.56
CA GLY A 57 -11.91 29.58 -9.87
C GLY A 57 -12.63 30.00 -11.16
N THR A 58 -12.20 31.07 -11.83
CA THR A 58 -12.78 31.50 -13.11
C THR A 58 -12.24 30.70 -14.28
N ARG A 59 -12.91 30.78 -15.44
CA ARG A 59 -12.50 30.10 -16.67
C ARG A 59 -11.47 30.94 -17.46
N SER A 60 -10.43 30.31 -17.97
CA SER A 60 -9.48 30.84 -18.96
C SER A 60 -10.03 30.69 -20.38
N GLU A 61 -9.64 31.59 -21.28
CA GLU A 61 -9.98 31.48 -22.71
C GLU A 61 -9.17 30.38 -23.42
N SER A 62 -7.99 30.08 -22.89
CA SER A 62 -7.08 29.03 -23.36
C SER A 62 -6.96 27.90 -22.36
N LYS A 63 -6.59 26.69 -22.80
CA LYS A 63 -6.29 25.54 -21.92
C LYS A 63 -4.84 25.64 -21.42
N ASP A 64 -4.54 26.70 -20.70
CA ASP A 64 -3.19 27.15 -20.35
C ASP A 64 -2.87 27.00 -18.86
N GLN A 65 -3.79 26.47 -18.08
CA GLN A 65 -3.64 26.37 -16.63
C GLN A 65 -2.94 25.06 -16.25
N VAL A 66 -2.07 25.14 -15.25
CA VAL A 66 -1.37 23.99 -14.66
C VAL A 66 -2.28 23.32 -13.64
N PHE A 67 -2.48 22.02 -13.78
CA PHE A 67 -3.16 21.21 -12.78
C PHE A 67 -2.17 20.66 -11.74
N THR A 68 -2.38 21.03 -10.48
CA THR A 68 -1.62 20.52 -9.33
C THR A 68 -2.56 19.82 -8.37
N ALA A 69 -2.69 18.49 -8.51
CA ALA A 69 -3.38 17.66 -7.53
C ALA A 69 -2.78 17.81 -6.11
N THR A 70 -3.65 18.00 -5.11
CA THR A 70 -3.28 18.12 -3.69
C THR A 70 -3.94 17.03 -2.82
N LYS A 71 -4.91 16.31 -3.37
CA LYS A 71 -5.76 15.34 -2.66
C LYS A 71 -5.97 14.09 -3.50
N THR A 72 -6.22 12.98 -2.82
CA THR A 72 -6.59 11.70 -3.43
C THR A 72 -8.11 11.57 -3.44
N LEU A 73 -8.67 11.18 -4.58
CA LEU A 73 -10.10 10.82 -4.68
C LEU A 73 -10.29 9.40 -4.12
N VAL A 74 -11.27 9.23 -3.24
CA VAL A 74 -11.65 7.95 -2.64
C VAL A 74 -13.16 7.73 -2.80
N ALA A 75 -13.63 6.50 -2.63
CA ALA A 75 -15.06 6.18 -2.65
C ALA A 75 -15.45 5.36 -1.41
N ASP A 76 -16.66 5.58 -0.91
CA ASP A 76 -17.26 4.75 0.14
C ASP A 76 -17.94 3.49 -0.43
N ALA A 77 -18.59 2.71 0.44
CA ALA A 77 -19.30 1.49 0.04
C ALA A 77 -20.53 1.74 -0.87
N ASN A 78 -21.04 2.98 -0.92
CA ASN A 78 -22.15 3.38 -1.76
C ASN A 78 -21.69 4.04 -3.07
N GLY A 79 -20.38 4.12 -3.32
CA GLY A 79 -19.81 4.78 -4.49
C GLY A 79 -19.76 6.31 -4.38
N ILE A 80 -20.02 6.88 -3.20
CA ILE A 80 -19.93 8.34 -2.98
C ILE A 80 -18.46 8.73 -2.95
N LEU A 81 -18.11 9.71 -3.78
CA LEU A 81 -16.75 10.23 -3.88
C LEU A 81 -16.42 11.15 -2.70
N GLY A 82 -15.31 10.87 -2.04
CA GLY A 82 -14.71 11.72 -1.01
C GLY A 82 -13.26 12.08 -1.36
N TYR A 83 -12.58 12.74 -0.43
CA TYR A 83 -11.15 13.03 -0.56
C TYR A 83 -10.36 12.57 0.66
N MET A 84 -9.10 12.25 0.42
CA MET A 84 -8.06 12.08 1.44
C MET A 84 -6.97 13.13 1.20
N GLU A 85 -6.45 13.74 2.27
CA GLU A 85 -5.37 14.72 2.16
C GLU A 85 -4.09 14.08 1.60
N GLY A 86 -3.42 14.78 0.68
CA GLY A 86 -2.21 14.31 0.02
C GLY A 86 -2.46 13.41 -1.20
N LEU A 87 -1.37 13.13 -1.93
CA LEU A 87 -1.37 12.19 -3.06
C LEU A 87 -1.10 10.77 -2.57
N PRO A 88 -1.58 9.73 -3.27
CA PRO A 88 -1.17 8.37 -2.98
C PRO A 88 0.34 8.29 -3.15
N THR A 89 1.07 7.95 -2.10
CA THR A 89 2.47 7.59 -2.25
C THR A 89 2.49 6.27 -2.99
N THR A 90 2.85 6.30 -4.28
CA THR A 90 3.33 5.07 -4.90
C THR A 90 4.53 4.63 -4.07
N ASN A 91 4.57 3.35 -3.67
CA ASN A 91 5.69 2.76 -2.95
C ASN A 91 7.02 2.76 -3.75
N ASP A 92 7.07 3.53 -4.84
CA ASP A 92 8.12 3.57 -5.85
C ASP A 92 8.89 4.91 -5.89
N GLY A 93 8.68 5.84 -4.95
CA GLY A 93 9.47 7.09 -4.96
C GLY A 93 9.56 7.87 -3.65
N GLY A 94 8.48 7.97 -2.87
CA GLY A 94 8.49 8.75 -1.62
C GLY A 94 9.26 8.10 -0.47
N GLY A 95 9.37 6.77 -0.50
CA GLY A 95 9.80 6.00 0.67
C GLY A 95 8.84 6.18 1.86
N LEU A 96 9.06 5.37 2.89
CA LEU A 96 8.46 5.56 4.21
C LEU A 96 9.09 6.81 4.84
N PRO A 97 8.39 7.70 5.57
CA PRO A 97 9.07 8.79 6.30
C PRO A 97 9.99 8.24 7.41
N ILE A 98 11.04 9.00 7.79
CA ILE A 98 11.95 8.58 8.87
C ILE A 98 11.15 8.37 10.17
N GLY A 99 11.39 7.25 10.85
CA GLY A 99 10.70 6.86 12.07
C GLY A 99 9.32 6.20 11.86
N GLN A 100 8.78 6.24 10.65
CA GLN A 100 7.53 5.52 10.34
C GLN A 100 7.81 4.05 10.04
N ALA A 101 6.79 3.22 10.27
CA ALA A 101 6.86 1.77 10.12
C ALA A 101 5.68 1.23 9.28
N ILE A 102 5.96 0.24 8.43
CA ILE A 102 4.93 -0.64 7.88
C ILE A 102 4.92 -1.88 8.75
N VAL A 103 3.78 -2.17 9.37
CA VAL A 103 3.59 -3.34 10.25
C VAL A 103 2.51 -4.24 9.68
N ARG A 104 2.76 -5.55 9.73
CA ARG A 104 1.79 -6.59 9.37
C ARG A 104 1.83 -7.72 10.37
N ILE A 105 0.66 -8.30 10.63
CA ILE A 105 0.49 -9.48 11.47
C ILE A 105 -0.31 -10.49 10.67
N TYR A 106 0.21 -11.71 10.57
CA TYR A 106 -0.45 -12.80 9.87
C TYR A 106 -0.68 -13.98 10.81
N THR A 107 -1.74 -14.73 10.51
CA THR A 107 -2.03 -16.02 11.13
C THR A 107 -2.11 -17.07 10.02
N VAL A 108 -1.34 -18.13 10.17
CA VAL A 108 -1.28 -19.25 9.22
C VAL A 108 -1.46 -20.56 10.00
N PRO A 109 -2.31 -21.50 9.57
CA PRO A 109 -2.38 -22.82 10.20
C PRO A 109 -1.01 -23.51 10.23
N ALA A 110 -0.62 -24.09 11.37
CA ALA A 110 0.71 -24.65 11.56
C ALA A 110 1.04 -25.77 10.55
N ASN A 111 0.04 -26.60 10.21
CA ASN A 111 0.17 -27.66 9.22
C ASN A 111 0.43 -27.16 7.79
N ILE A 112 0.05 -25.92 7.46
CA ILE A 112 0.34 -25.29 6.16
C ILE A 112 1.75 -24.71 6.15
N ALA A 113 2.15 -24.09 7.25
CA ALA A 113 3.39 -23.36 7.32
C ALA A 113 4.64 -24.29 7.30
N ILE A 114 4.52 -25.51 7.83
CA ILE A 114 5.61 -26.48 7.95
C ILE A 114 5.97 -27.23 6.65
N VAL A 115 5.22 -27.02 5.57
CA VAL A 115 5.50 -27.69 4.29
C VAL A 115 6.76 -27.07 3.68
N GLY A 116 7.71 -27.88 3.20
CA GLY A 116 8.97 -27.38 2.59
C GLY A 116 8.77 -26.47 1.36
N SER A 117 7.54 -26.35 0.86
CA SER A 117 7.13 -25.43 -0.20
C SER A 117 6.43 -24.16 0.33
N PHE A 118 6.31 -23.98 1.64
CA PHE A 118 5.62 -22.85 2.23
C PHE A 118 6.35 -21.56 1.88
N ASN A 119 5.60 -20.61 1.33
CA ASN A 119 6.04 -19.26 1.09
C ASN A 119 4.90 -18.33 1.49
N LEU A 120 5.16 -17.39 2.40
CA LEU A 120 4.09 -16.57 2.97
C LEU A 120 3.41 -15.73 1.88
N LYS A 121 4.14 -15.12 0.94
CA LYS A 121 3.54 -14.39 -0.19
C LYS A 121 2.51 -15.21 -0.95
N SER A 122 2.86 -16.45 -1.29
CA SER A 122 1.98 -17.35 -2.05
C SER A 122 0.71 -17.67 -1.26
N TYR A 123 0.85 -17.91 0.06
CA TYR A 123 -0.29 -18.12 0.94
C TYR A 123 -1.19 -16.88 1.03
N LEU A 124 -0.63 -15.68 1.17
CA LEU A 124 -1.41 -14.44 1.29
C LEU A 124 -2.23 -14.18 0.03
N ILE A 125 -1.65 -14.39 -1.16
CA ILE A 125 -2.35 -14.26 -2.45
C ILE A 125 -3.50 -15.27 -2.55
N ALA A 126 -3.22 -16.55 -2.26
CA ALA A 126 -4.22 -17.61 -2.35
C ALA A 126 -5.42 -17.41 -1.42
N ASN A 127 -5.24 -16.65 -0.33
CA ASN A 127 -6.26 -16.39 0.69
C ASN A 127 -6.77 -14.92 0.68
N ASN A 128 -6.40 -14.12 -0.34
CA ASN A 128 -6.79 -12.71 -0.46
C ASN A 128 -6.50 -11.87 0.80
N LEU A 129 -5.33 -12.08 1.40
CA LEU A 129 -4.88 -11.40 2.61
C LEU A 129 -4.05 -10.15 2.27
N PRO A 130 -3.90 -9.19 3.21
CA PRO A 130 -3.07 -8.01 3.00
C PRO A 130 -1.66 -8.37 2.54
N ALA A 131 -1.13 -7.59 1.59
CA ALA A 131 0.20 -7.80 1.05
C ALA A 131 1.31 -7.60 2.11
N LEU A 132 2.44 -8.27 1.85
CA LEU A 132 3.65 -8.21 2.66
C LEU A 132 4.16 -6.77 2.81
N PRO A 133 4.88 -6.46 3.92
CA PRO A 133 5.60 -5.20 4.00
C PRO A 133 6.61 -5.11 2.85
N SER A 134 6.42 -4.10 2.00
CA SER A 134 7.30 -3.80 0.88
C SER A 134 7.70 -2.33 0.92
N ILE A 135 8.96 -2.04 0.63
CA ILE A 135 9.48 -0.68 0.54
C ILE A 135 10.62 -0.60 -0.47
N ASP A 136 10.60 0.40 -1.35
CA ASP A 136 11.71 0.72 -2.25
C ASP A 136 12.17 -0.43 -3.17
N GLY A 137 11.22 -1.25 -3.59
CA GLY A 137 11.46 -2.43 -4.41
C GLY A 137 11.95 -3.65 -3.63
N LEU A 138 12.01 -3.56 -2.30
CA LEU A 138 12.27 -4.69 -1.41
C LEU A 138 10.97 -5.17 -0.75
N GLU A 139 10.85 -6.48 -0.53
CA GLU A 139 9.70 -7.09 0.14
C GLU A 139 10.16 -8.09 1.20
N MET A 140 9.61 -7.97 2.40
CA MET A 140 9.84 -8.93 3.47
C MET A 140 9.04 -10.19 3.22
N ASN A 141 9.64 -11.37 3.38
CA ASN A 141 8.93 -12.64 3.25
C ASN A 141 9.48 -13.66 4.26
N ILE A 142 8.81 -14.80 4.37
CA ILE A 142 9.32 -16.00 5.04
C ILE A 142 9.09 -17.22 4.15
N SER A 143 10.00 -18.19 4.24
CA SER A 143 9.85 -19.52 3.66
C SER A 143 9.82 -20.57 4.76
N GLY A 144 9.08 -21.66 4.56
CA GLY A 144 9.23 -22.85 5.38
C GLY A 144 10.59 -23.50 5.12
N VAL A 145 11.18 -24.13 6.14
CA VAL A 145 12.45 -24.86 6.00
C VAL A 145 12.13 -26.34 5.78
N PRO A 146 12.48 -26.91 4.61
CA PRO A 146 12.29 -28.33 4.35
C PRO A 146 12.91 -29.18 5.46
N SER A 147 12.23 -30.27 5.85
CA SER A 147 12.62 -31.23 6.89
C SER A 147 12.86 -30.67 8.31
N ARG A 148 12.60 -29.37 8.55
CA ARG A 148 12.81 -28.72 9.85
C ARG A 148 11.58 -27.89 10.27
N PRO A 149 10.47 -28.55 10.68
CA PRO A 149 9.18 -27.90 10.93
C PRO A 149 9.18 -26.90 12.10
N SER A 150 10.24 -26.86 12.90
CA SER A 150 10.41 -25.89 14.00
C SER A 150 11.04 -24.57 13.54
N TYR A 151 11.36 -24.43 12.26
CA TYR A 151 12.12 -23.30 11.71
C TYR A 151 11.44 -22.68 10.49
N TYR A 152 11.73 -21.40 10.28
CA TYR A 152 11.45 -20.66 9.06
C TYR A 152 12.71 -19.96 8.56
N ASP A 153 12.71 -19.55 7.30
CA ASP A 153 13.80 -18.81 6.66
C ASP A 153 13.32 -17.38 6.34
N PRO A 154 13.77 -16.33 7.07
CA PRO A 154 13.45 -14.94 6.77
C PRO A 154 14.18 -14.45 5.53
N ARG A 155 13.44 -13.85 4.60
CA ARG A 155 13.96 -13.42 3.30
C ARG A 155 13.59 -11.99 2.97
N ILE A 156 14.49 -11.33 2.25
CA ILE A 156 14.25 -10.02 1.64
C ILE A 156 14.32 -10.19 0.12
N TYR A 157 13.19 -10.04 -0.56
CA TYR A 157 13.08 -10.16 -2.01
C TYR A 157 13.28 -8.81 -2.69
N ASN A 158 13.95 -8.80 -3.85
CA ASN A 158 13.85 -7.68 -4.78
C ASN A 158 12.66 -7.90 -5.71
N ILE A 159 11.61 -7.10 -5.50
CA ILE A 159 10.38 -7.12 -6.31
C ILE A 159 10.37 -6.03 -7.39
N SER A 160 11.45 -5.26 -7.52
CA SER A 160 11.59 -4.27 -8.59
C SER A 160 12.12 -4.89 -9.89
N ASN A 161 11.96 -4.15 -10.99
CA ASN A 161 12.43 -4.57 -12.31
C ASN A 161 13.94 -4.31 -12.53
N SER A 162 14.65 -3.77 -11.54
CA SER A 162 16.08 -3.48 -11.60
C SER A 162 16.82 -4.07 -10.42
N SER A 163 18.12 -4.27 -10.55
CA SER A 163 18.94 -4.74 -9.43
C SER A 163 19.02 -3.69 -8.33
N LYS A 164 19.14 -4.15 -7.07
CA LYS A 164 19.30 -3.29 -5.90
C LYS A 164 20.65 -3.56 -5.25
N LEU A 165 21.42 -2.50 -4.99
CA LEU A 165 22.63 -2.61 -4.18
C LEU A 165 22.22 -2.54 -2.70
N VAL A 166 22.48 -3.62 -1.97
CA VAL A 166 22.00 -3.82 -0.60
C VAL A 166 23.14 -4.26 0.33
N SER A 167 23.22 -3.65 1.51
CA SER A 167 24.10 -4.06 2.59
C SER A 167 23.28 -4.26 3.85
N PHE A 168 23.57 -5.28 4.65
CA PHE A 168 22.86 -5.51 5.89
C PHE A 168 23.72 -6.13 6.99
N GLN A 169 23.24 -5.94 8.21
CA GLN A 169 23.67 -6.67 9.40
C GLN A 169 22.44 -7.18 10.14
N SER A 170 22.43 -8.44 10.52
CA SER A 170 21.35 -9.07 11.26
C SER A 170 21.72 -9.41 12.70
N PHE A 171 20.69 -9.51 13.54
CA PHE A 171 20.77 -9.73 14.98
C PHE A 171 19.66 -10.66 15.42
N ALA A 172 20.07 -11.83 15.90
CA ALA A 172 19.20 -12.91 16.32
C ALA A 172 19.15 -12.96 17.87
N THR A 173 17.96 -12.94 18.47
CA THR A 173 17.82 -12.87 19.93
C THR A 173 18.13 -14.18 20.68
N VAL A 174 18.08 -15.33 20.02
CA VAL A 174 18.21 -16.67 20.61
C VAL A 174 19.12 -17.54 19.74
N GLY A 175 20.36 -17.74 20.15
CA GLY A 175 21.32 -18.59 19.42
C GLY A 175 22.51 -17.84 18.82
N ASN A 176 22.48 -16.50 18.84
CA ASN A 176 23.55 -15.61 18.38
C ASN A 176 24.06 -15.94 16.97
N GLU A 177 23.16 -15.85 15.99
CA GLU A 177 23.38 -16.26 14.58
C GLU A 177 23.44 -15.03 13.64
N ASN A 178 24.15 -14.00 14.09
CA ASN A 178 24.24 -12.72 13.38
C ASN A 178 24.96 -12.86 12.04
N LYS A 179 24.49 -12.13 11.02
CA LYS A 179 25.11 -12.09 9.69
C LYS A 179 25.43 -10.67 9.28
N THR A 180 26.62 -10.47 8.70
CA THR A 180 26.98 -9.24 8.00
C THR A 180 27.20 -9.56 6.54
N SER A 181 26.51 -8.85 5.65
CA SER A 181 26.70 -9.00 4.20
C SER A 181 26.63 -7.63 3.52
N LEU A 182 27.69 -7.25 2.82
CA LEU A 182 27.86 -5.91 2.27
C LEU A 182 27.90 -5.93 0.74
N ASN A 183 27.36 -4.88 0.12
CA ASN A 183 27.42 -4.62 -1.31
C ASN A 183 26.83 -5.75 -2.18
N ASN A 184 25.73 -6.34 -1.73
CA ASN A 184 25.00 -7.35 -2.48
C ASN A 184 24.30 -6.70 -3.67
N ASN A 185 24.63 -7.15 -4.89
CA ASN A 185 23.88 -6.79 -6.09
C ASN A 185 22.68 -7.72 -6.23
N LEU A 186 21.57 -7.38 -5.57
CA LEU A 186 20.37 -8.19 -5.51
C LEU A 186 19.58 -8.06 -6.82
N LEU A 187 19.64 -9.09 -7.67
CA LEU A 187 18.94 -9.13 -8.96
C LEU A 187 17.40 -9.14 -8.81
N PRO A 188 16.65 -8.68 -9.82
CA PRO A 188 15.18 -8.79 -9.84
C PRO A 188 14.69 -10.21 -9.56
N ASN A 189 13.63 -10.33 -8.77
CA ASN A 189 13.00 -11.59 -8.33
C ASN A 189 13.91 -12.53 -7.51
N ASN A 190 15.09 -12.09 -7.11
CA ASN A 190 15.97 -12.84 -6.23
C ASN A 190 15.81 -12.38 -4.77
N TYR A 191 16.41 -13.11 -3.83
CA TYR A 191 16.31 -12.79 -2.40
C TYR A 191 17.66 -12.86 -1.66
N LEU A 192 17.70 -12.18 -0.51
CA LEU A 192 18.72 -12.33 0.51
C LEU A 192 18.16 -13.13 1.68
N GLN A 193 18.94 -14.09 2.19
CA GLN A 193 18.72 -14.71 3.50
C GLN A 193 19.46 -13.89 4.55
N VAL A 194 18.73 -13.49 5.59
CA VAL A 194 19.26 -12.53 6.57
C VAL A 194 19.93 -13.20 7.76
N ASP A 195 19.60 -14.45 8.04
CA ASP A 195 20.21 -15.23 9.11
C ASP A 195 21.47 -16.01 8.62
N ALA A 196 22.38 -16.31 9.55
CA ALA A 196 23.70 -16.90 9.26
C ALA A 196 23.65 -18.38 8.84
N ASN A 197 22.72 -19.17 9.38
CA ASN A 197 22.56 -20.59 9.05
C ASN A 197 21.24 -20.87 8.28
N GLU A 198 20.53 -19.79 7.91
CA GLU A 198 19.32 -19.75 7.10
C GLU A 198 18.08 -20.32 7.81
N ILE A 199 18.07 -20.33 9.15
CA ILE A 199 16.97 -20.86 9.94
C ILE A 199 16.70 -20.02 11.19
N VAL A 200 15.43 -19.73 11.48
CA VAL A 200 15.00 -19.01 12.67
C VAL A 200 13.86 -19.77 13.34
N PHE A 201 13.85 -19.81 14.67
CA PHE A 201 12.83 -20.52 15.42
C PHE A 201 11.48 -19.78 15.42
N TRP A 202 10.40 -20.52 15.17
CA TRP A 202 9.03 -20.07 15.44
C TRP A 202 8.31 -20.89 16.51
N THR A 203 9.01 -21.69 17.31
CA THR A 203 8.37 -22.42 18.43
C THR A 203 8.17 -21.48 19.60
N THR A 204 7.06 -21.55 20.34
CA THR A 204 6.80 -20.64 21.47
C THR A 204 7.93 -20.61 22.51
N ALA A 205 8.59 -21.75 22.76
CA ALA A 205 9.65 -21.88 23.76
C ALA A 205 10.98 -21.23 23.34
N ASN A 206 11.24 -21.13 22.03
CA ASN A 206 12.48 -20.60 21.48
C ASN A 206 12.21 -19.49 20.46
N ALA A 207 11.06 -18.82 20.53
CA ALA A 207 10.65 -17.87 19.52
C ALA A 207 11.70 -16.76 19.45
N GLU A 208 12.19 -16.51 18.25
CA GLU A 208 13.28 -15.59 18.03
C GLU A 208 12.81 -14.36 17.26
N VAL A 209 13.34 -13.21 17.64
CA VAL A 209 13.23 -11.98 16.87
C VAL A 209 14.49 -11.86 16.03
N GLU A 210 14.31 -11.84 14.71
CA GLU A 210 15.38 -11.53 13.77
C GLU A 210 15.26 -10.05 13.38
N THR A 211 16.27 -9.26 13.77
CA THR A 211 16.35 -7.83 13.43
C THR A 211 17.45 -7.60 12.41
N THR A 212 17.12 -7.04 11.26
CA THR A 212 18.08 -6.74 10.19
C THR A 212 18.14 -5.25 9.92
N ASN A 213 19.31 -4.65 10.18
CA ASN A 213 19.63 -3.30 9.75
C ASN A 213 20.09 -3.36 8.29
N LEU A 214 19.32 -2.77 7.40
CA LEU A 214 19.52 -2.85 5.95
C LEU A 214 19.65 -1.46 5.34
N GLN A 215 20.71 -1.26 4.57
CA GLN A 215 20.88 -0.14 3.66
C GLN A 215 20.58 -0.58 2.23
N VAL A 216 19.85 0.24 1.48
CA VAL A 216 19.58 0.01 0.05
C VAL A 216 19.85 1.28 -0.74
N GLN A 217 20.48 1.12 -1.92
CA GLN A 217 20.63 2.17 -2.90
C GLN A 217 19.33 2.33 -3.70
N ILE A 218 18.72 3.51 -3.61
CA ILE A 218 17.46 3.83 -4.29
C ILE A 218 17.72 4.36 -5.70
N ASP A 219 18.78 5.16 -5.84
CA ASP A 219 19.30 5.71 -7.09
C ASP A 219 20.82 5.92 -6.98
N SER A 220 21.44 6.51 -8.01
CA SER A 220 22.91 6.67 -8.07
C SER A 220 23.51 7.47 -6.91
N THR A 221 22.73 8.31 -6.21
CA THR A 221 23.22 9.17 -5.13
C THR A 221 22.51 8.97 -3.80
N THR A 222 21.39 8.26 -3.78
CA THR A 222 20.53 8.14 -2.61
C THR A 222 20.57 6.73 -2.03
N TYR A 223 20.92 6.65 -0.75
CA TYR A 223 20.79 5.46 0.06
C TYR A 223 19.75 5.70 1.15
N ARG A 224 18.98 4.66 1.48
CA ARG A 224 18.07 4.68 2.62
C ARG A 224 18.40 3.53 3.55
N TRP A 225 18.16 3.76 4.84
CA TRP A 225 18.39 2.78 5.89
C TRP A 225 17.06 2.38 6.52
N TYR A 226 16.86 1.08 6.61
CA TYR A 226 15.72 0.43 7.22
C TYR A 226 16.12 -0.54 8.34
N GLU A 227 15.19 -0.74 9.26
CA GLU A 227 15.21 -1.83 10.23
C GLU A 227 14.07 -2.78 9.88
N PHE A 228 14.42 -3.99 9.47
CA PHE A 228 13.50 -5.07 9.16
C PHE A 228 13.43 -5.99 10.38
N LYS A 229 12.22 -6.40 10.80
CA LYS A 229 12.02 -7.32 11.93
C LYS A 229 11.05 -8.43 11.58
N TRP A 230 11.45 -9.64 11.88
CA TRP A 230 10.58 -10.82 11.90
C TRP A 230 10.51 -11.33 13.32
N TRP A 231 9.29 -11.56 13.80
CA TRP A 231 9.06 -12.30 15.03
C TRP A 231 7.94 -13.28 14.76
N CYS A 232 8.25 -14.56 14.79
CA CYS A 232 7.29 -15.62 14.51
C CYS A 232 7.17 -16.54 15.72
N MET A 233 5.95 -17.01 16.00
CA MET A 233 5.71 -17.99 17.05
C MET A 233 4.54 -18.90 16.70
N GLU A 234 4.58 -20.12 17.20
CA GLU A 234 3.46 -21.05 17.18
C GLU A 234 2.59 -20.83 18.42
N VAL A 235 1.28 -20.75 18.23
CA VAL A 235 0.28 -20.66 19.29
C VAL A 235 -0.87 -21.57 18.89
N THR A 236 -1.08 -22.65 19.63
CA THR A 236 -2.25 -23.54 19.53
C THR A 236 -2.61 -23.92 18.08
N GLY A 237 -1.68 -24.58 17.36
CA GLY A 237 -1.93 -25.05 15.99
C GLY A 237 -1.89 -23.96 14.91
N GLU A 238 -1.54 -22.73 15.26
CA GLU A 238 -1.34 -21.62 14.32
C GLU A 238 0.08 -21.05 14.44
N LYS A 239 0.58 -20.46 13.36
CA LYS A 239 1.76 -19.61 13.34
C LYS A 239 1.32 -18.15 13.29
N LYS A 240 1.74 -17.38 14.29
CA LYS A 240 1.62 -15.93 14.33
C LYS A 240 2.91 -15.34 13.79
N ILE A 241 2.80 -14.46 12.80
CA ILE A 241 3.94 -13.86 12.10
C ILE A 241 3.81 -12.35 12.20
N PHE A 242 4.73 -11.74 12.92
CA PHE A 242 4.84 -10.29 13.07
C PHE A 242 5.98 -9.81 12.20
N MET A 243 5.70 -8.85 11.33
CA MET A 243 6.67 -8.29 10.41
C MET A 243 6.60 -6.78 10.44
N SER A 244 7.75 -6.13 10.52
CA SER A 244 7.82 -4.68 10.39
C SER A 244 9.05 -4.22 9.63
N VAL A 245 8.87 -3.18 8.82
CA VAL A 245 9.96 -2.38 8.28
C VAL A 245 9.82 -0.94 8.73
N THR A 246 10.88 -0.39 9.33
CA THR A 246 10.92 1.00 9.81
C THR A 246 12.02 1.75 9.09
N ARG A 247 11.76 2.97 8.62
CA ARG A 247 12.83 3.82 8.07
C ARG A 247 13.63 4.46 9.19
N LYS A 248 14.95 4.29 9.14
CA LYS A 248 15.91 4.83 10.11
C LYS A 248 16.59 6.09 9.59
N ALA A 249 16.87 6.17 8.28
CA ALA A 249 17.41 7.34 7.58
C ALA A 249 16.95 7.35 6.11
#